data_AF-A0A6N8EGV6-F1
#
_entry.id   AF-A0A6N8EGV6-F1
#
_cell.length_a   1.000
_cell.length_b   1.000
_cell.length_c   1.000
_cell.angle_alpha   90.00
_cell.angle_beta   90.00
_cell.angle_gamma   90.00
#
_symmetry.space_group_name_H-M   'P 1'
#
loop_
_entity.id
_entity.type
_entity.pdbx_description
1 polymer ?
#
loop_
_entity_poly.entity_id
_entity_poly.type
_entity_poly.pdbx_seq_one_letter_code
_entity_poly.pdbx_strand_id
1 'polypeptide(L)'
;MLAQGRAILHWAHRHIGGDTETRLASDLLRRIFSVGGLREYRARYFAPGHYTGVRQALLINMGESCGEADALGNLRCLWIVEQSNRQVFAYRSDRATGSQFIGGTVLREQAVLQADSAFYNQLAMGAASRILATLPVIDDGENLERDRVVLSRIERAVLGHALSLFLDQLPSDVLAAMRTEGAATVEAFNHYLDVNGKPHRNRIQAVQAFPLFGARLRTDWQLRRMVDRGQPLTHALAAAHQVQPRTIQCCRTLSTVRAPDERRVDLLNRLDRLPAEYLPKTEQDWTAFLDLAGSLSDLATTLRTDLVPLIKPFAAGWHSGRTLLSHKLGADFSVQPIYEMMHAVYRYGLYPVLKAQKPRMSLLASAGNAPPPSFFPRWFGRYSLPRLTEMAGQWQQGYRRFSMERLGVSDPALAAALSWPGLMDSPVSYSDRGYRIIELTSQQALEHEGRTQKHCVASYAIKCVLGESAIYSVRDRNTGAPISTFEVALTYDVPVLARHHGRENAVPSPELQAFVQRFVDQVLAKLGNQQIRQVRIARRRGSVQIREFLAEPDTGDQPLSARERARLAELVAFAHPSEIRRLSHKGRLSAINGNFFDESDGFAELPRAA
;
A
#
# COMPACT_ATOMS: atom_id res chain seq x y z
N MET A 1 -42.72 -1.81 -35.70
CA MET A 1 -41.63 -1.32 -36.57
C MET A 1 -40.33 -1.94 -36.11
N LEU A 2 -39.89 -2.95 -36.86
CA LEU A 2 -38.59 -3.61 -36.73
C LEU A 2 -37.52 -2.69 -37.32
N ALA A 3 -36.49 -2.34 -36.56
CA ALA A 3 -35.25 -1.78 -37.11
C ALA A 3 -34.20 -2.88 -37.14
N GLN A 4 -33.84 -3.25 -38.35
CA GLN A 4 -32.92 -4.32 -38.74
C GLN A 4 -31.46 -3.90 -38.44
N GLY A 5 -30.74 -4.73 -37.68
CA GLY A 5 -29.27 -4.70 -37.62
C GLY A 5 -28.70 -5.79 -38.53
N ARG A 6 -27.95 -5.39 -39.56
CA ARG A 6 -27.39 -6.29 -40.59
C ARG A 6 -26.39 -7.30 -40.03
N ALA A 7 -26.38 -8.49 -40.61
CA ALA A 7 -25.37 -9.53 -40.37
C ALA A 7 -24.02 -9.15 -41.00
N ILE A 8 -22.93 -9.35 -40.26
CA ILE A 8 -21.56 -9.30 -40.79
C ILE A 8 -21.15 -10.74 -41.08
N LEU A 9 -21.02 -11.09 -42.36
CA LEU A 9 -20.48 -12.36 -42.84
C LEU A 9 -19.06 -12.12 -43.34
N HIS A 10 -18.05 -12.65 -42.64
CA HIS A 10 -16.75 -12.96 -43.24
C HIS A 10 -15.96 -13.90 -42.34
N TRP A 11 -15.86 -15.18 -42.72
CA TRP A 11 -14.74 -16.04 -42.34
C TRP A 11 -14.37 -16.92 -43.54
N ALA A 12 -13.18 -16.68 -44.11
CA ALA A 12 -12.49 -17.58 -45.00
C ALA A 12 -11.24 -18.11 -44.27
N HIS A 13 -11.14 -19.43 -44.22
CA HIS A 13 -10.21 -20.23 -43.45
C HIS A 13 -8.76 -20.02 -43.92
N ARG A 14 -7.80 -19.76 -43.00
CA ARG A 14 -6.37 -19.95 -43.28
C ARG A 14 -5.84 -21.09 -42.42
N HIS A 15 -5.31 -22.11 -43.08
CA HIS A 15 -4.70 -23.28 -42.46
C HIS A 15 -3.43 -22.87 -41.71
N ILE A 16 -3.37 -23.17 -40.41
CA ILE A 16 -2.12 -23.19 -39.64
C ILE A 16 -1.86 -24.67 -39.35
N GLY A 17 -0.76 -25.20 -39.88
CA GLY A 17 -0.39 -26.61 -39.75
C GLY A 17 0.51 -26.89 -38.56
N GLY A 18 0.39 -28.12 -38.02
CA GLY A 18 1.52 -28.86 -37.48
C GLY A 18 1.60 -29.06 -35.97
N ASP A 19 0.64 -29.73 -35.34
CA ASP A 19 0.92 -30.68 -34.24
C ASP A 19 -0.27 -31.64 -34.01
N THR A 20 -0.05 -32.78 -33.35
CA THR A 20 -1.07 -33.82 -33.09
C THR A 20 -2.22 -33.29 -32.22
N GLU A 21 -1.90 -32.41 -31.26
CA GLU A 21 -2.88 -31.63 -30.48
C GLU A 21 -3.64 -30.62 -31.34
N THR A 22 -2.98 -30.02 -32.33
CA THR A 22 -3.65 -29.13 -33.31
C THR A 22 -4.60 -29.92 -34.20
N ARG A 23 -4.27 -31.16 -34.58
CA ARG A 23 -5.20 -32.06 -35.30
C ARG A 23 -6.39 -32.46 -34.45
N LEU A 24 -6.19 -32.88 -33.19
CA LEU A 24 -7.28 -33.23 -32.28
C LEU A 24 -8.15 -32.03 -31.92
N ALA A 25 -7.56 -30.86 -31.66
CA ALA A 25 -8.30 -29.62 -31.45
C ALA A 25 -9.00 -29.15 -32.73
N SER A 26 -8.37 -29.28 -33.91
CA SER A 26 -8.99 -28.91 -35.19
C SER A 26 -10.05 -29.91 -35.64
N ASP A 27 -9.96 -31.19 -35.28
CA ASP A 27 -10.98 -32.22 -35.53
C ASP A 27 -12.13 -32.14 -34.52
N LEU A 28 -11.85 -31.80 -33.25
CA LEU A 28 -12.87 -31.51 -32.24
C LEU A 28 -13.60 -30.20 -32.57
N LEU A 29 -12.87 -29.13 -32.94
CA LEU A 29 -13.44 -27.89 -33.43
C LEU A 29 -14.15 -28.09 -34.76
N ARG A 30 -13.62 -28.90 -35.70
CA ARG A 30 -14.34 -29.28 -36.93
C ARG A 30 -15.59 -30.07 -36.61
N ARG A 31 -15.63 -30.97 -35.61
CA ARG A 31 -16.85 -31.64 -35.16
C ARG A 31 -17.84 -30.67 -34.53
N ILE A 32 -17.37 -29.75 -33.70
CA ILE A 32 -18.21 -28.69 -33.09
C ILE A 32 -18.74 -27.72 -34.16
N PHE A 33 -17.96 -27.41 -35.20
CA PHE A 33 -18.32 -26.50 -36.29
C PHE A 33 -19.05 -27.17 -37.46
N SER A 34 -18.81 -28.45 -37.76
CA SER A 34 -19.52 -29.24 -38.78
C SER A 34 -20.92 -29.61 -38.34
N VAL A 35 -21.19 -29.57 -37.03
CA VAL A 35 -22.52 -29.63 -36.43
C VAL A 35 -23.22 -28.25 -36.45
N GLY A 36 -22.61 -27.23 -37.08
CA GLY A 36 -23.28 -25.94 -37.39
C GLY A 36 -23.63 -25.04 -36.20
N GLY A 37 -23.22 -25.40 -34.97
CA GLY A 37 -23.83 -24.92 -33.74
C GLY A 37 -23.37 -23.57 -33.17
N LEU A 38 -22.43 -22.84 -33.78
CA LEU A 38 -21.89 -21.61 -33.19
C LEU A 38 -21.88 -20.46 -34.19
N ARG A 39 -23.04 -19.83 -34.42
CA ARG A 39 -23.13 -18.67 -35.31
C ARG A 39 -23.64 -17.37 -34.68
N GLU A 40 -24.30 -17.40 -33.51
CA GLU A 40 -24.76 -16.16 -32.88
C GLU A 40 -24.79 -16.27 -31.35
N TYR A 41 -23.90 -15.55 -30.66
CA TYR A 41 -24.06 -15.30 -29.22
C TYR A 41 -24.66 -13.90 -29.02
N ARG A 42 -25.69 -13.80 -28.18
CA ARG A 42 -26.28 -12.52 -27.76
C ARG A 42 -26.38 -12.49 -26.23
N ALA A 43 -25.63 -11.60 -25.59
CA ALA A 43 -25.83 -11.28 -24.18
C ALA A 43 -26.98 -10.25 -24.06
N ARG A 44 -27.94 -10.50 -23.17
CA ARG A 44 -28.99 -9.53 -22.81
C ARG A 44 -28.94 -9.25 -21.31
N TYR A 45 -28.89 -7.97 -20.98
CA TYR A 45 -28.94 -7.44 -19.62
C TYR A 45 -30.34 -6.94 -19.29
N PHE A 46 -30.82 -7.20 -18.07
CA PHE A 46 -32.10 -6.72 -17.58
C PHE A 46 -31.91 -5.77 -16.39
N ALA A 47 -32.61 -4.64 -16.42
CA ALA A 47 -32.53 -3.60 -15.39
C ALA A 47 -33.16 -4.05 -14.04
N PRO A 48 -32.71 -3.47 -12.91
CA PRO A 48 -33.30 -3.74 -11.60
C PRO A 48 -34.81 -3.43 -11.56
N GLY A 49 -35.61 -4.33 -10.99
CA GLY A 49 -37.06 -4.15 -10.81
C GLY A 49 -37.95 -4.85 -11.84
N HIS A 50 -37.37 -5.50 -12.87
CA HIS A 50 -38.15 -6.32 -13.81
C HIS A 50 -38.77 -7.58 -13.17
N TYR A 51 -38.18 -8.07 -12.08
CA TYR A 51 -38.68 -9.17 -11.25
C TYR A 51 -38.41 -8.85 -9.78
N THR A 52 -39.39 -9.07 -8.89
CA THR A 52 -39.24 -8.85 -7.44
C THR A 52 -38.11 -9.72 -6.88
N GLY A 53 -37.16 -9.10 -6.18
CA GLY A 53 -36.02 -9.80 -5.55
C GLY A 53 -34.78 -10.00 -6.44
N VAL A 54 -34.82 -9.62 -7.72
CA VAL A 54 -33.65 -9.67 -8.62
C VAL A 54 -33.00 -8.30 -8.77
N ARG A 55 -31.72 -8.20 -8.39
CA ARG A 55 -30.90 -6.98 -8.57
C ARG A 55 -30.44 -6.87 -10.01
N GLN A 56 -29.90 -7.95 -10.58
CA GLN A 56 -29.43 -8.00 -11.97
C GLN A 56 -29.35 -9.43 -12.49
N ALA A 57 -29.41 -9.59 -13.83
CA ALA A 57 -29.30 -10.89 -14.48
C ALA A 57 -28.54 -10.81 -15.81
N LEU A 58 -27.63 -11.76 -16.04
CA LEU A 58 -26.93 -12.00 -17.30
C LEU A 58 -27.47 -13.27 -17.94
N LEU A 59 -28.01 -13.16 -19.14
CA LEU A 59 -28.37 -14.31 -19.98
C LEU A 59 -27.29 -14.56 -21.02
N ILE A 60 -26.73 -15.77 -20.99
CA ILE A 60 -25.85 -16.29 -22.02
C ILE A 60 -26.66 -17.30 -22.84
N ASN A 61 -27.08 -16.88 -24.03
CA ASN A 61 -27.81 -17.74 -24.96
C ASN A 61 -26.80 -18.54 -25.80
N MET A 62 -26.89 -19.87 -25.75
CA MET A 62 -25.96 -20.79 -26.42
C MET A 62 -26.51 -21.34 -27.76
N GLY A 63 -27.66 -20.83 -28.24
CA GLY A 63 -28.21 -21.16 -29.57
C GLY A 63 -29.32 -22.22 -29.58
N GLU A 64 -29.86 -22.52 -30.78
CA GLU A 64 -30.90 -23.54 -30.98
C GLU A 64 -30.30 -24.95 -31.04
N SER A 65 -30.99 -25.92 -30.42
CA SER A 65 -30.54 -27.32 -30.32
C SER A 65 -30.42 -27.98 -31.69
N CYS A 66 -29.26 -28.55 -32.01
CA CYS A 66 -29.16 -29.59 -33.04
C CYS A 66 -29.88 -30.84 -32.54
N GLY A 67 -30.82 -31.34 -33.34
CA GLY A 67 -31.55 -32.56 -33.05
C GLY A 67 -30.61 -33.76 -33.04
N GLU A 68 -30.23 -34.19 -31.85
CA GLU A 68 -30.25 -35.59 -31.43
C GLU A 68 -30.00 -35.61 -29.91
N ALA A 69 -30.88 -36.30 -29.20
CA ALA A 69 -30.89 -36.34 -27.76
C ALA A 69 -29.78 -37.28 -27.28
N ASP A 70 -28.69 -36.75 -26.72
CA ASP A 70 -27.89 -37.52 -25.78
C ASP A 70 -27.10 -36.70 -24.75
N ALA A 71 -27.07 -37.29 -23.55
CA ALA A 71 -26.28 -37.04 -22.34
C ALA A 71 -26.20 -35.64 -21.68
N LEU A 72 -26.33 -34.51 -22.37
CA LEU A 72 -26.18 -33.18 -21.74
C LEU A 72 -27.48 -32.40 -21.52
N GLY A 73 -28.60 -32.88 -22.05
CA GLY A 73 -29.87 -32.16 -22.02
C GLY A 73 -29.81 -30.86 -22.85
N ASN A 74 -30.95 -30.40 -23.36
CA ASN A 74 -31.08 -29.23 -24.23
C ASN A 74 -30.74 -27.91 -23.51
N LEU A 75 -29.46 -27.66 -23.20
CA LEU A 75 -28.99 -26.43 -22.56
C LEU A 75 -28.93 -25.30 -23.60
N ARG A 76 -30.00 -24.51 -23.70
CA ARG A 76 -30.07 -23.35 -24.60
C ARG A 76 -29.60 -22.06 -23.96
N CYS A 77 -29.69 -21.93 -22.63
CA CYS A 77 -29.43 -20.67 -21.93
C CYS A 77 -28.81 -20.89 -20.55
N LEU A 78 -27.81 -20.07 -20.20
CA LEU A 78 -27.29 -19.93 -18.83
C LEU A 78 -27.66 -18.55 -18.29
N TRP A 79 -28.34 -18.52 -17.16
CA TRP A 79 -28.67 -17.30 -16.44
C TRP A 79 -27.77 -17.15 -15.23
N ILE A 80 -27.16 -16.00 -15.06
CA ILE A 80 -26.47 -15.61 -13.83
C ILE A 80 -27.25 -14.45 -13.22
N VAL A 81 -27.86 -14.67 -12.06
CA VAL A 81 -28.82 -13.75 -11.45
C VAL A 81 -28.33 -13.38 -10.06
N GLU A 82 -28.09 -12.10 -9.84
CA GLU A 82 -27.85 -11.57 -8.50
C GLU A 82 -29.16 -11.06 -7.91
N GLN A 83 -29.51 -11.54 -6.71
CA GLN A 83 -30.67 -11.11 -5.96
C GLN A 83 -30.40 -9.82 -5.17
N SER A 84 -31.47 -9.18 -4.68
CA SER A 84 -31.38 -7.95 -3.88
C SER A 84 -30.53 -8.09 -2.62
N ASN A 85 -30.43 -9.30 -2.07
CA ASN A 85 -29.55 -9.65 -0.92
C ASN A 85 -28.10 -9.97 -1.31
N ARG A 86 -27.69 -9.72 -2.56
CA ARG A 86 -26.36 -10.03 -3.15
C ARG A 86 -26.01 -11.51 -3.29
N GLN A 87 -26.98 -12.41 -3.14
CA GLN A 87 -26.75 -13.81 -3.51
C GLN A 87 -26.77 -13.94 -5.03
N VAL A 88 -25.74 -14.59 -5.58
CA VAL A 88 -25.65 -14.86 -7.01
C VAL A 88 -26.04 -16.32 -7.26
N PHE A 89 -26.93 -16.51 -8.22
CA PHE A 89 -27.45 -17.80 -8.63
C PHE A 89 -27.12 -18.03 -10.11
N ALA A 90 -26.59 -19.19 -10.42
CA ALA A 90 -26.54 -19.66 -11.81
C ALA A 90 -27.73 -20.60 -12.05
N TYR A 91 -28.58 -20.27 -13.01
CA TYR A 91 -29.71 -21.10 -13.42
C TYR A 91 -29.51 -21.61 -14.84
N ARG A 92 -29.81 -22.89 -15.02
CA ARG A 92 -29.88 -23.52 -16.34
C ARG A 92 -31.31 -23.38 -16.84
N SER A 93 -31.47 -23.02 -18.12
CA SER A 93 -32.78 -23.01 -18.76
C SER A 93 -32.69 -23.64 -20.15
N ASP A 94 -33.65 -24.52 -20.44
CA ASP A 94 -33.87 -25.11 -21.75
C ASP A 94 -34.62 -24.17 -22.70
N ARG A 95 -35.21 -23.08 -22.17
CA ARG A 95 -35.95 -22.06 -22.94
C ARG A 95 -35.43 -20.66 -22.64
N ALA A 96 -35.34 -19.82 -23.68
CA ALA A 96 -35.01 -18.40 -23.53
C ALA A 96 -36.16 -17.59 -22.89
N THR A 97 -37.38 -18.14 -22.87
CA THR A 97 -38.60 -17.45 -22.43
C THR A 97 -39.20 -18.09 -21.18
N GLY A 98 -38.73 -17.65 -20.01
CA GLY A 98 -39.54 -17.45 -18.79
C GLY A 98 -40.22 -18.62 -18.08
N SER A 99 -39.92 -19.90 -18.34
CA SER A 99 -40.50 -21.02 -17.57
C SER A 99 -39.59 -21.54 -16.45
N GLN A 100 -40.25 -22.17 -15.47
CA GLN A 100 -39.79 -22.61 -14.14
C GLN A 100 -38.29 -22.96 -14.01
N PHE A 101 -37.64 -22.28 -13.07
CA PHE A 101 -36.24 -22.46 -12.69
C PHE A 101 -35.98 -23.89 -12.19
N ILE A 102 -35.19 -24.67 -12.94
CA ILE A 102 -34.72 -25.99 -12.49
C ILE A 102 -33.38 -25.79 -11.78
N GLY A 103 -33.39 -25.93 -10.44
CA GLY A 103 -32.20 -26.10 -9.59
C GLY A 103 -31.08 -25.06 -9.76
N GLY A 104 -31.08 -24.01 -8.93
CA GLY A 104 -29.97 -23.05 -8.85
C GLY A 104 -28.96 -23.44 -7.77
N THR A 105 -27.67 -23.27 -8.05
CA THR A 105 -26.62 -23.37 -7.00
C THR A 105 -26.37 -21.98 -6.40
N VAL A 106 -26.42 -21.86 -5.08
CA VAL A 106 -26.14 -20.60 -4.37
C VAL A 106 -24.63 -20.35 -4.36
N LEU A 107 -24.18 -19.25 -4.97
CA LEU A 107 -22.82 -18.77 -4.83
C LEU A 107 -22.79 -17.83 -3.62
N ARG A 108 -22.53 -18.37 -2.41
CA ARG A 108 -22.44 -17.56 -1.18
C ARG A 108 -21.06 -16.88 -1.04
N GLU A 109 -21.09 -15.64 -0.52
CA GLU A 109 -20.00 -14.91 0.14
C GLU A 109 -18.78 -14.42 -0.68
N GLN A 110 -18.92 -13.95 -1.92
CA GLN A 110 -17.81 -13.23 -2.56
C GLN A 110 -18.25 -11.98 -3.33
N ALA A 111 -17.45 -10.93 -3.25
CA ALA A 111 -17.63 -9.67 -3.97
C ALA A 111 -17.37 -9.90 -5.47
N VAL A 112 -18.41 -10.33 -6.19
CA VAL A 112 -18.38 -10.95 -7.54
C VAL A 112 -17.85 -10.05 -8.69
N LEU A 113 -17.52 -8.77 -8.46
CA LEU A 113 -17.28 -7.81 -9.56
C LEU A 113 -16.15 -6.81 -9.26
N GLN A 114 -14.97 -7.29 -8.87
CA GLN A 114 -13.73 -6.48 -8.93
C GLN A 114 -12.90 -6.93 -10.14
N ALA A 115 -12.54 -5.96 -11.00
CA ALA A 115 -11.88 -6.16 -12.31
C ALA A 115 -10.51 -6.85 -12.24
N ASP A 116 -9.94 -6.91 -11.05
CA ASP A 116 -8.59 -7.35 -10.70
C ASP A 116 -8.59 -8.58 -9.77
N SER A 117 -9.75 -9.11 -9.43
CA SER A 117 -9.82 -10.24 -8.51
C SER A 117 -9.49 -11.58 -9.20
N ALA A 118 -8.69 -12.41 -8.50
CA ALA A 118 -8.44 -13.81 -8.83
C ALA A 118 -9.74 -14.64 -8.98
N PHE A 119 -10.88 -14.05 -8.60
CA PHE A 119 -12.24 -14.53 -8.78
C PHE A 119 -12.56 -14.95 -10.21
N TYR A 120 -12.19 -14.23 -11.27
CA TYR A 120 -12.55 -14.67 -12.63
C TYR A 120 -11.87 -15.98 -13.02
N ASN A 121 -10.60 -16.14 -12.62
CA ASN A 121 -9.87 -17.41 -12.77
C ASN A 121 -10.43 -18.49 -11.84
N GLN A 122 -10.80 -18.16 -10.59
CA GLN A 122 -11.37 -19.10 -9.61
C GLN A 122 -12.81 -19.51 -9.94
N LEU A 123 -13.62 -18.63 -10.53
CA LEU A 123 -14.97 -18.86 -11.02
C LEU A 123 -14.93 -19.76 -12.26
N ALA A 124 -14.04 -19.46 -13.22
CA ALA A 124 -13.79 -20.33 -14.36
C ALA A 124 -13.31 -21.72 -13.90
N MET A 125 -12.39 -21.79 -12.92
CA MET A 125 -11.90 -23.05 -12.35
C MET A 125 -12.95 -23.81 -11.51
N GLY A 126 -13.79 -23.10 -10.76
CA GLY A 126 -14.85 -23.69 -9.93
C GLY A 126 -16.04 -24.17 -10.75
N ALA A 127 -16.41 -23.44 -11.81
CA ALA A 127 -17.42 -23.87 -12.78
C ALA A 127 -16.93 -25.09 -13.57
N ALA A 128 -15.69 -25.06 -14.08
CA ALA A 128 -15.06 -26.20 -14.76
C ALA A 128 -15.01 -27.44 -13.86
N SER A 129 -14.54 -27.30 -12.61
CA SER A 129 -14.45 -28.45 -11.68
C SER A 129 -15.81 -29.09 -11.37
N ARG A 130 -16.90 -28.31 -11.29
CA ARG A 130 -18.25 -28.83 -11.04
C ARG A 130 -18.88 -29.47 -12.27
N ILE A 131 -18.63 -28.91 -13.46
CA ILE A 131 -19.06 -29.51 -14.74
C ILE A 131 -18.36 -30.86 -14.92
N LEU A 132 -17.05 -30.93 -14.66
CA LEU A 132 -16.25 -32.16 -14.72
C LEU A 132 -16.62 -33.20 -13.66
N ALA A 133 -17.21 -32.79 -12.53
CA ALA A 133 -17.73 -33.69 -11.49
C ALA A 133 -19.12 -34.25 -11.83
N THR A 134 -19.86 -33.63 -12.74
CA THR A 134 -21.18 -34.09 -13.22
C THR A 134 -21.12 -34.93 -14.50
N LEU A 135 -19.95 -35.02 -15.15
CA LEU A 135 -19.75 -35.95 -16.25
C LEU A 135 -19.67 -37.38 -15.67
N PRO A 136 -20.40 -38.36 -16.24
CA PRO A 136 -20.32 -39.74 -15.78
C PRO A 136 -18.86 -40.22 -15.84
N VAL A 137 -18.41 -40.88 -14.77
CA VAL A 137 -17.11 -41.56 -14.76
C VAL A 137 -17.21 -42.69 -15.76
N ILE A 138 -16.67 -42.47 -16.96
CA ILE A 138 -16.38 -43.57 -17.89
C ILE A 138 -15.08 -44.17 -17.38
N ASP A 139 -15.16 -45.40 -16.90
CA ASP A 139 -14.08 -46.12 -16.21
C ASP A 139 -13.05 -46.66 -17.23
N ASP A 140 -12.32 -45.75 -17.88
CA ASP A 140 -11.27 -46.10 -18.85
C ASP A 140 -9.95 -45.36 -18.52
N GLY A 141 -9.27 -45.81 -17.46
CA GLY A 141 -7.81 -45.72 -17.29
C GLY A 141 -7.16 -44.31 -17.21
N GLU A 142 -5.82 -44.32 -17.09
CA GLU A 142 -4.92 -43.17 -16.86
C GLU A 142 -5.07 -41.97 -17.84
N ASN A 143 -5.84 -42.11 -18.92
CA ASN A 143 -6.14 -41.01 -19.84
C ASN A 143 -7.16 -39.99 -19.31
N LEU A 144 -8.01 -40.38 -18.35
CA LEU A 144 -9.09 -39.51 -17.84
C LEU A 144 -8.58 -38.25 -17.14
N GLU A 145 -7.44 -38.35 -16.45
CA GLU A 145 -6.83 -37.22 -15.74
C GLU A 145 -6.19 -36.24 -16.73
N ARG A 146 -5.57 -36.76 -17.81
CA ARG A 146 -5.11 -35.96 -18.95
C ARG A 146 -6.26 -35.27 -19.66
N ASP A 147 -7.34 -35.99 -19.96
CA ASP A 147 -8.51 -35.44 -20.65
C ASP A 147 -9.26 -34.40 -19.81
N ARG A 148 -9.35 -34.59 -18.48
CA ARG A 148 -9.88 -33.55 -17.56
C ARG A 148 -9.02 -32.28 -17.55
N VAL A 149 -7.69 -32.41 -17.58
CA VAL A 149 -6.78 -31.25 -17.64
C VAL A 149 -6.91 -30.53 -18.99
N VAL A 150 -7.03 -31.27 -20.09
CA VAL A 150 -7.22 -30.72 -21.43
C VAL A 150 -8.58 -30.02 -21.56
N LEU A 151 -9.67 -30.65 -21.11
CA LEU A 151 -11.01 -30.06 -21.10
C LEU A 151 -11.07 -28.79 -20.22
N SER A 152 -10.48 -28.82 -19.03
CA SER A 152 -10.37 -27.64 -18.16
C SER A 152 -9.58 -26.49 -18.80
N ARG A 153 -8.58 -26.79 -19.64
CA ARG A 153 -7.84 -25.78 -20.41
C ARG A 153 -8.67 -25.22 -21.56
N ILE A 154 -9.39 -26.07 -22.29
CA ILE A 154 -10.27 -25.65 -23.39
C ILE A 154 -11.42 -24.80 -22.85
N GLU A 155 -12.09 -25.22 -21.77
CA GLU A 155 -13.16 -24.45 -21.13
C GLU A 155 -12.67 -23.08 -20.64
N ARG A 156 -11.47 -23.03 -20.02
CA ARG A 156 -10.84 -21.76 -19.64
C ARG A 156 -10.53 -20.87 -20.85
N ALA A 157 -10.07 -21.45 -21.95
CA ALA A 157 -9.80 -20.71 -23.17
C ALA A 157 -11.10 -20.18 -23.80
N VAL A 158 -12.18 -20.97 -23.81
CA VAL A 158 -13.49 -20.57 -24.33
C VAL A 158 -14.12 -19.49 -23.47
N LEU A 159 -14.12 -19.64 -22.14
CA LEU A 159 -14.59 -18.60 -21.22
C LEU A 159 -13.75 -17.34 -21.31
N GLY A 160 -12.42 -17.46 -21.37
CA GLY A 160 -11.52 -16.32 -21.57
C GLY A 160 -11.80 -15.59 -22.88
N HIS A 161 -12.03 -16.33 -23.97
CA HIS A 161 -12.36 -15.74 -25.26
C HIS A 161 -13.75 -15.10 -25.28
N ALA A 162 -14.78 -15.75 -24.73
CA ALA A 162 -16.12 -15.20 -24.62
C ALA A 162 -16.16 -13.94 -23.75
N LEU A 163 -15.40 -13.92 -22.65
CA LEU A 163 -15.24 -12.73 -21.81
C LEU A 163 -14.51 -11.62 -22.56
N SER A 164 -13.45 -11.94 -23.32
CA SER A 164 -12.77 -10.96 -24.18
C SER A 164 -13.73 -10.35 -25.20
N LEU A 165 -14.50 -11.17 -25.92
CA LEU A 165 -15.49 -10.69 -26.90
C LEU A 165 -16.59 -9.84 -26.25
N PHE A 166 -17.04 -10.21 -25.04
CA PHE A 166 -17.98 -9.41 -24.28
C PHE A 166 -17.38 -8.05 -23.90
N LEU A 167 -16.14 -8.03 -23.40
CA LEU A 167 -15.43 -6.82 -23.03
C LEU A 167 -15.16 -5.91 -24.25
N ASP A 168 -14.86 -6.51 -25.40
CA ASP A 168 -14.66 -5.79 -26.67
C ASP A 168 -15.94 -5.14 -27.20
N GLN A 169 -17.11 -5.65 -26.79
CA GLN A 169 -18.42 -5.07 -27.12
C GLN A 169 -18.88 -3.98 -26.13
N LEU A 170 -18.23 -3.85 -24.98
CA LEU A 170 -18.59 -2.80 -24.03
C LEU A 170 -18.14 -1.43 -24.57
N PRO A 171 -18.96 -0.38 -24.46
CA PRO A 171 -18.57 0.95 -24.88
C PRO A 171 -17.27 1.37 -24.19
N SER A 172 -16.24 1.66 -24.98
CA SER A 172 -14.89 1.92 -24.47
C SER A 172 -14.81 3.18 -23.61
N ASP A 173 -15.69 4.14 -23.87
CA ASP A 173 -15.86 5.37 -23.09
C ASP A 173 -16.49 5.11 -21.70
N VAL A 174 -17.46 4.21 -21.61
CA VAL A 174 -18.03 3.73 -20.33
C VAL A 174 -16.96 2.99 -19.51
N LEU A 175 -16.18 2.11 -20.16
CA LEU A 175 -15.08 1.44 -19.49
C LEU A 175 -14.01 2.42 -19.00
N ALA A 176 -13.68 3.44 -19.80
CA ALA A 176 -12.75 4.48 -19.40
C ALA A 176 -13.28 5.30 -18.22
N ALA A 177 -14.58 5.66 -18.21
CA ALA A 177 -15.26 6.31 -17.10
C ALA A 177 -15.19 5.48 -15.80
N MET A 178 -15.48 4.18 -15.86
CA MET A 178 -15.39 3.28 -14.70
C MET A 178 -13.96 3.14 -14.16
N ARG A 179 -12.98 3.02 -15.06
CA ARG A 179 -11.55 3.02 -14.68
C ARG A 179 -11.14 4.34 -14.01
N THR A 180 -11.69 5.45 -14.49
CA THR A 180 -11.42 6.79 -13.94
C THR A 180 -12.04 6.96 -12.56
N GLU A 181 -13.23 6.41 -12.31
CA GLU A 181 -13.85 6.35 -10.97
C GLU A 181 -13.12 5.38 -10.04
N GLY A 182 -12.41 4.39 -10.58
CA GLY A 182 -11.85 3.27 -9.81
C GLY A 182 -12.92 2.27 -9.35
N ALA A 183 -14.09 2.27 -10.01
CA ALA A 183 -15.23 1.44 -9.63
C ALA A 183 -15.63 0.52 -10.80
N ALA A 184 -15.26 -0.77 -10.70
CA ALA A 184 -15.64 -1.80 -11.67
C ALA A 184 -17.00 -2.46 -11.37
N THR A 185 -17.97 -1.69 -10.86
CA THR A 185 -19.28 -2.22 -10.43
C THR A 185 -20.30 -2.14 -11.55
N VAL A 186 -21.31 -3.03 -11.56
CA VAL A 186 -22.39 -2.94 -12.55
C VAL A 186 -23.24 -1.70 -12.33
N GLU A 187 -23.37 -1.22 -11.10
CA GLU A 187 -24.03 0.06 -10.84
C GLU A 187 -23.32 1.23 -11.51
N ALA A 188 -21.99 1.24 -11.51
CA ALA A 188 -21.20 2.22 -12.24
C ALA A 188 -21.38 2.07 -13.76
N PHE A 189 -21.29 0.84 -14.28
CA PHE A 189 -21.52 0.56 -15.70
C PHE A 189 -22.89 1.07 -16.18
N ASN A 190 -23.97 0.72 -15.47
CA ASN A 190 -25.33 1.15 -15.79
C ASN A 190 -25.53 2.65 -15.67
N HIS A 191 -24.86 3.29 -14.70
CA HIS A 191 -24.90 4.73 -14.55
C HIS A 191 -24.37 5.42 -15.81
N TYR A 192 -23.28 4.92 -16.38
CA TYR A 192 -22.65 5.50 -17.57
C TYR A 192 -23.27 5.03 -18.88
N LEU A 193 -23.88 3.84 -18.97
CA LEU A 193 -24.41 3.28 -20.23
C LEU A 193 -25.63 4.02 -20.82
N ASP A 194 -26.34 4.83 -20.02
CA ASP A 194 -27.67 5.43 -20.32
C ASP A 194 -28.02 5.56 -21.81
N VAL A 195 -29.09 4.86 -22.22
CA VAL A 195 -29.53 4.74 -23.62
C VAL A 195 -29.95 6.10 -24.22
N ASN A 196 -30.24 7.08 -23.37
CA ASN A 196 -30.53 8.45 -23.77
C ASN A 196 -29.22 9.26 -23.85
N GLY A 197 -28.77 9.59 -25.06
CA GLY A 197 -27.41 10.10 -25.31
C GLY A 197 -26.98 11.38 -24.58
N LYS A 198 -27.91 12.25 -24.12
CA LYS A 198 -27.55 13.49 -23.40
C LYS A 198 -27.01 13.23 -21.98
N PRO A 199 -27.75 12.55 -21.07
CA PRO A 199 -27.22 12.14 -19.77
C PRO A 199 -25.92 11.32 -19.86
N HIS A 200 -25.84 10.36 -20.79
CA HIS A 200 -24.64 9.55 -21.01
C HIS A 200 -23.40 10.43 -21.26
N ARG A 201 -23.48 11.34 -22.26
CA ARG A 201 -22.37 12.26 -22.58
C ARG A 201 -21.96 13.10 -21.36
N ASN A 202 -22.94 13.67 -20.65
CA ASN A 202 -22.65 14.54 -19.51
C ASN A 202 -22.02 13.78 -18.34
N ARG A 203 -22.45 12.55 -18.06
CA ARG A 203 -21.87 11.69 -17.01
C ARG A 203 -20.42 11.32 -17.31
N ILE A 204 -20.13 10.91 -18.54
CA ILE A 204 -18.76 10.61 -18.98
C ILE A 204 -17.88 11.87 -18.88
N GLN A 205 -18.34 13.01 -19.38
CA GLN A 205 -17.61 14.27 -19.26
C GLN A 205 -17.37 14.67 -17.80
N ALA A 206 -18.36 14.49 -16.92
CA ALA A 206 -18.26 14.85 -15.51
C ALA A 206 -17.21 14.00 -14.77
N VAL A 207 -17.21 12.67 -14.95
CA VAL A 207 -16.20 11.81 -14.30
C VAL A 207 -14.79 12.04 -14.85
N GLN A 208 -14.66 12.33 -16.15
CA GLN A 208 -13.36 12.68 -16.73
C GLN A 208 -12.85 14.03 -16.21
N ALA A 209 -13.75 15.01 -16.03
CA ALA A 209 -13.39 16.34 -15.53
C ALA A 209 -13.14 16.37 -14.01
N PHE A 210 -13.73 15.43 -13.26
CA PHE A 210 -13.66 15.34 -11.81
C PHE A 210 -13.43 13.88 -11.34
N PRO A 211 -12.29 13.25 -11.70
CA PRO A 211 -12.06 11.84 -11.43
C PRO A 211 -12.28 11.46 -9.97
N LEU A 212 -11.66 12.21 -9.06
CA LEU A 212 -11.73 12.02 -7.60
C LEU A 212 -13.16 11.92 -7.04
N PHE A 213 -14.15 12.48 -7.74
CA PHE A 213 -15.52 12.59 -7.30
C PHE A 213 -16.49 11.66 -8.06
N GLY A 214 -16.00 10.78 -8.95
CA GLY A 214 -16.84 9.91 -9.79
C GLY A 214 -17.91 9.15 -9.01
N ALA A 215 -17.52 8.50 -7.91
CA ALA A 215 -18.44 7.74 -7.07
C ALA A 215 -19.51 8.63 -6.41
N ARG A 216 -19.13 9.85 -6.01
CA ARG A 216 -20.07 10.80 -5.40
C ARG A 216 -21.03 11.37 -6.44
N LEU A 217 -20.55 11.71 -7.64
CA LEU A 217 -21.39 12.17 -8.75
C LEU A 217 -22.46 11.13 -9.14
N ARG A 218 -22.18 9.85 -8.94
CA ARG A 218 -23.11 8.74 -9.20
C ARG A 218 -24.10 8.50 -8.06
N THR A 219 -23.63 8.55 -6.81
CA THR A 219 -24.40 8.14 -5.62
C THR A 219 -25.20 9.28 -4.99
N ASP A 220 -24.74 10.53 -5.11
CA ASP A 220 -25.44 11.70 -4.61
C ASP A 220 -26.49 12.16 -5.63
N TRP A 221 -27.76 12.10 -5.24
CA TRP A 221 -28.86 12.39 -6.15
C TRP A 221 -28.89 13.84 -6.65
N GLN A 222 -28.42 14.81 -5.85
CA GLN A 222 -28.39 16.22 -6.23
C GLN A 222 -27.32 16.44 -7.29
N LEU A 223 -26.10 15.98 -7.01
CA LEU A 223 -24.98 16.09 -7.95
C LEU A 223 -25.28 15.34 -9.25
N ARG A 224 -25.85 14.13 -9.16
CA ARG A 224 -26.27 13.36 -10.34
C ARG A 224 -27.26 14.12 -11.21
N ARG A 225 -28.28 14.75 -10.60
CA ARG A 225 -29.28 15.54 -11.34
C ARG A 225 -28.65 16.76 -12.02
N MET A 226 -27.65 17.39 -11.39
CA MET A 226 -26.88 18.49 -11.98
C MET A 226 -26.07 18.00 -13.19
N VAL A 227 -25.38 16.86 -13.07
CA VAL A 227 -24.66 16.20 -14.18
C VAL A 227 -25.60 15.92 -15.35
N ASP A 228 -26.75 15.27 -15.09
CA ASP A 228 -27.71 14.91 -16.14
C ASP A 228 -28.23 16.14 -16.89
N ARG A 229 -28.33 17.28 -16.21
CA ARG A 229 -28.74 18.58 -16.78
C ARG A 229 -27.61 19.38 -17.41
N GLY A 230 -26.36 18.93 -17.30
CA GLY A 230 -25.19 19.66 -17.80
C GLY A 230 -24.88 20.94 -17.02
N GLN A 231 -25.20 20.98 -15.73
CA GLN A 231 -24.94 22.15 -14.88
C GLN A 231 -23.48 22.17 -14.38
N PRO A 232 -22.90 23.35 -14.11
CA PRO A 232 -21.56 23.47 -13.55
C PRO A 232 -21.44 22.77 -12.18
N LEU A 233 -20.39 21.97 -11.98
CA LEU A 233 -20.23 21.12 -10.79
C LEU A 233 -19.29 21.70 -9.73
N THR A 234 -18.38 22.62 -10.08
CA THR A 234 -17.32 23.07 -9.15
C THR A 234 -17.88 23.60 -7.83
N HIS A 235 -18.87 24.50 -7.88
CA HIS A 235 -19.49 25.06 -6.68
C HIS A 235 -20.36 24.05 -5.91
N ALA A 236 -21.04 23.15 -6.63
CA ALA A 236 -21.87 22.13 -6.00
C ALA A 236 -21.03 21.08 -5.25
N LEU A 237 -19.92 20.64 -5.86
CA LEU A 237 -18.94 19.78 -5.21
C LEU A 237 -18.28 20.47 -4.02
N ALA A 238 -17.92 21.75 -4.17
CA ALA A 238 -17.34 22.56 -3.09
C ALA A 238 -18.30 22.63 -1.88
N ALA A 239 -19.58 22.92 -2.13
CA ALA A 239 -20.61 22.92 -1.09
C ALA A 239 -20.83 21.54 -0.46
N ALA A 240 -20.90 20.48 -1.27
CA ALA A 240 -21.10 19.11 -0.78
C ALA A 240 -19.95 18.62 0.12
N HIS A 241 -18.73 19.11 -0.10
CA HIS A 241 -17.54 18.77 0.67
C HIS A 241 -17.12 19.84 1.69
N GLN A 242 -17.86 20.95 1.80
CA GLN A 242 -17.55 22.08 2.68
C GLN A 242 -16.15 22.66 2.48
N VAL A 243 -15.72 22.78 1.22
CA VAL A 243 -14.43 23.37 0.83
C VAL A 243 -14.62 24.49 -0.17
N GLN A 244 -13.58 25.26 -0.43
CA GLN A 244 -13.58 26.32 -1.43
C GLN A 244 -13.60 25.76 -2.87
N PRO A 245 -14.23 26.44 -3.84
CA PRO A 245 -14.23 26.03 -5.25
C PRO A 245 -12.82 25.83 -5.84
N ARG A 246 -11.83 26.60 -5.39
CA ARG A 246 -10.42 26.46 -5.81
C ARG A 246 -9.84 25.08 -5.47
N THR A 247 -10.29 24.48 -4.37
CA THR A 247 -9.84 23.18 -3.89
C THR A 247 -10.35 22.07 -4.82
N ILE A 248 -11.62 22.16 -5.23
CA ILE A 248 -12.21 21.29 -6.25
C ILE A 248 -11.51 21.46 -7.60
N GLN A 249 -11.23 22.71 -8.00
CA GLN A 249 -10.51 23.01 -9.24
C GLN A 249 -9.12 22.37 -9.28
N CYS A 250 -8.37 22.44 -8.18
CA CYS A 250 -7.06 21.82 -8.05
C CYS A 250 -7.13 20.29 -8.23
N CYS A 251 -8.15 19.64 -7.65
CA CYS A 251 -8.31 18.18 -7.72
C CYS A 251 -8.70 17.63 -9.11
N ARG A 252 -8.98 18.48 -10.11
CA ARG A 252 -9.39 18.03 -11.46
C ARG A 252 -8.32 17.19 -12.16
N THR A 253 -7.05 17.38 -11.82
CA THR A 253 -5.92 16.62 -12.39
C THR A 253 -5.57 15.36 -11.59
N LEU A 254 -6.23 15.12 -10.45
CA LEU A 254 -5.92 14.00 -9.56
C LEU A 254 -6.79 12.78 -9.90
N SER A 255 -6.16 11.64 -10.18
CA SER A 255 -6.85 10.36 -10.40
C SER A 255 -7.31 9.71 -9.09
N THR A 256 -8.42 8.98 -9.14
CA THR A 256 -9.01 8.25 -7.99
C THR A 256 -8.08 7.21 -7.39
N VAL A 257 -7.27 6.56 -8.23
CA VAL A 257 -6.31 5.52 -7.82
C VAL A 257 -5.33 6.03 -6.76
N ARG A 258 -5.05 7.34 -6.74
CA ARG A 258 -4.09 7.95 -5.80
C ARG A 258 -4.69 8.36 -4.46
N ALA A 259 -6.01 8.42 -4.34
CA ALA A 259 -6.69 8.91 -3.14
C ALA A 259 -7.94 8.07 -2.83
N PRO A 260 -7.78 7.00 -2.00
CA PRO A 260 -8.88 6.15 -1.58
C PRO A 260 -9.99 6.97 -0.90
N ASP A 261 -11.25 6.54 -1.06
CA ASP A 261 -12.45 7.22 -0.54
C ASP A 261 -12.31 7.64 0.93
N GLU A 262 -11.78 6.77 1.77
CA GLU A 262 -11.60 6.99 3.22
C GLU A 262 -10.74 8.21 3.56
N ARG A 263 -9.79 8.58 2.68
CA ARG A 263 -8.85 9.69 2.89
C ARG A 263 -9.22 10.95 2.10
N ARG A 264 -10.27 10.92 1.27
CA ARG A 264 -10.63 12.07 0.41
C ARG A 264 -11.04 13.29 1.20
N VAL A 265 -11.84 13.12 2.26
CA VAL A 265 -12.28 14.26 3.08
C VAL A 265 -11.09 14.93 3.77
N ASP A 266 -10.17 14.14 4.34
CA ASP A 266 -8.94 14.65 4.95
C ASP A 266 -8.05 15.37 3.91
N LEU A 267 -7.88 14.78 2.72
CA LEU A 267 -7.15 15.39 1.62
C LEU A 267 -7.74 16.77 1.22
N LEU A 268 -9.05 16.84 1.02
CA LEU A 268 -9.73 18.08 0.65
C LEU A 268 -9.59 19.14 1.73
N ASN A 269 -9.77 18.77 3.00
CA ASN A 269 -9.59 19.69 4.13
C ASN A 269 -8.15 20.22 4.23
N ARG A 270 -7.15 19.38 3.95
CA ARG A 270 -5.75 19.82 3.91
C ARG A 270 -5.52 20.82 2.79
N LEU A 271 -5.95 20.51 1.57
CA LEU A 271 -5.79 21.40 0.41
C LEU A 271 -6.51 22.74 0.64
N ASP A 272 -7.68 22.73 1.26
CA ASP A 272 -8.48 23.95 1.46
C ASP A 272 -7.80 24.99 2.36
N ARG A 273 -7.07 24.49 3.37
CA ARG A 273 -6.27 25.29 4.31
C ARG A 273 -5.01 25.89 3.69
N LEU A 274 -4.61 25.43 2.51
CA LEU A 274 -3.41 25.93 1.84
C LEU A 274 -3.70 27.21 1.03
N PRO A 275 -2.77 28.17 1.05
CA PRO A 275 -2.79 29.26 0.08
C PRO A 275 -2.66 28.72 -1.36
N ALA A 276 -3.19 29.45 -2.33
CA ALA A 276 -3.34 28.97 -3.71
C ALA A 276 -1.99 28.66 -4.38
N GLU A 277 -0.93 29.38 -4.01
CA GLU A 277 0.42 29.19 -4.51
C GLU A 277 1.06 27.85 -4.06
N TYR A 278 0.55 27.22 -2.99
CA TYR A 278 1.01 25.92 -2.50
C TYR A 278 0.13 24.75 -2.96
N LEU A 279 -0.86 24.97 -3.82
CA LEU A 279 -1.63 23.87 -4.38
C LEU A 279 -0.80 23.09 -5.41
N PRO A 280 -0.85 21.74 -5.41
CA PRO A 280 -0.13 20.94 -6.41
C PRO A 280 -0.67 21.24 -7.83
N LYS A 281 0.26 21.41 -8.78
CA LYS A 281 -0.08 21.82 -10.17
C LYS A 281 0.21 20.72 -11.17
N THR A 282 1.26 19.93 -10.93
CA THR A 282 1.71 18.85 -11.81
C THR A 282 1.46 17.47 -11.19
N GLU A 283 1.56 16.42 -12.00
CA GLU A 283 1.46 15.04 -11.52
C GLU A 283 2.57 14.70 -10.51
N GLN A 284 3.78 15.22 -10.71
CA GLN A 284 4.90 15.07 -9.78
C GLN A 284 4.66 15.80 -8.46
N ASP A 285 4.04 16.99 -8.51
CA ASP A 285 3.62 17.71 -7.31
C ASP A 285 2.60 16.93 -6.52
N TRP A 286 1.61 16.33 -7.17
CA TRP A 286 0.61 15.48 -6.50
C TRP A 286 1.24 14.30 -5.78
N THR A 287 2.18 13.61 -6.40
CA THR A 287 2.91 12.51 -5.76
C THR A 287 3.68 13.01 -4.53
N ALA A 288 4.43 14.10 -4.67
CA ALA A 288 5.18 14.68 -3.55
C ALA A 288 4.26 15.21 -2.43
N PHE A 289 3.11 15.80 -2.79
CA PHE A 289 2.10 16.28 -1.86
C PHE A 289 1.52 15.13 -1.04
N LEU A 290 1.03 14.08 -1.69
CA LEU A 290 0.41 12.94 -1.01
C LEU A 290 1.39 12.21 -0.08
N ASP A 291 2.66 12.18 -0.46
CA ASP A 291 3.74 11.60 0.36
C ASP A 291 4.06 12.43 1.62
N LEU A 292 3.94 13.76 1.58
CA LEU A 292 4.52 14.65 2.60
C LEU A 292 3.51 15.49 3.39
N ALA A 293 2.38 15.87 2.80
CA ALA A 293 1.40 16.77 3.42
C ALA A 293 0.82 16.20 4.72
N GLY A 294 0.70 14.86 4.78
CA GLY A 294 0.51 14.04 5.99
C GLY A 294 1.40 14.50 7.14
N SER A 295 2.67 14.12 7.02
CA SER A 295 3.71 14.32 8.03
C SER A 295 4.00 15.79 8.33
N LEU A 296 3.87 16.70 7.35
CA LEU A 296 4.08 18.13 7.55
C LEU A 296 2.96 18.76 8.38
N SER A 297 1.71 18.33 8.19
CA SER A 297 0.60 18.74 9.07
C SER A 297 0.82 18.24 10.49
N ASP A 298 1.22 16.99 10.65
CA ASP A 298 1.51 16.42 11.98
C ASP A 298 2.66 17.17 12.66
N LEU A 299 3.68 17.58 11.88
CA LEU A 299 4.79 18.38 12.38
C LEU A 299 4.30 19.76 12.81
N ALA A 300 3.44 20.42 12.00
CA ALA A 300 2.85 21.70 12.34
C ALA A 300 2.06 21.61 13.67
N THR A 301 1.23 20.58 13.83
CA THR A 301 0.49 20.30 15.07
C THR A 301 1.43 20.06 16.25
N THR A 302 2.46 19.22 16.06
CA THR A 302 3.47 18.92 17.09
C THR A 302 4.21 20.18 17.55
N LEU A 303 4.49 21.08 16.61
CA LEU A 303 5.17 22.34 16.85
C LEU A 303 4.22 23.49 17.25
N ARG A 304 2.90 23.24 17.31
CA ARG A 304 1.84 24.26 17.47
C ARG A 304 2.12 25.52 16.65
N THR A 305 2.49 25.33 15.39
CA THR A 305 2.81 26.41 14.45
C THR A 305 1.91 26.29 13.22
N ASP A 306 1.74 27.40 12.51
CA ASP A 306 1.02 27.39 11.24
C ASP A 306 1.75 26.51 10.23
N LEU A 307 0.99 25.85 9.35
CA LEU A 307 1.56 25.01 8.31
C LEU A 307 2.34 25.84 7.27
N VAL A 308 1.92 27.08 7.01
CA VAL A 308 2.45 27.95 5.95
C VAL A 308 3.98 28.19 6.08
N PRO A 309 4.53 28.57 7.26
CA PRO A 309 5.97 28.65 7.47
C PRO A 309 6.75 27.37 7.15
N LEU A 310 6.19 26.20 7.44
CA LEU A 310 6.84 24.91 7.19
C LEU A 310 6.82 24.56 5.69
N ILE A 311 5.77 24.94 4.96
CA ILE A 311 5.65 24.62 3.54
C ILE A 311 6.24 25.70 2.60
N LYS A 312 6.80 26.80 3.14
CA LYS A 312 7.44 27.85 2.35
C LYS A 312 8.43 27.34 1.27
N PRO A 313 9.23 26.28 1.50
CA PRO A 313 10.11 25.72 0.47
C PRO A 313 9.39 25.17 -0.77
N PHE A 314 8.09 24.90 -0.69
CA PHE A 314 7.28 24.30 -1.76
C PHE A 314 6.49 25.33 -2.57
N ALA A 315 6.73 26.63 -2.38
CA ALA A 315 6.03 27.70 -3.12
C ALA A 315 6.20 27.61 -4.65
N ALA A 316 7.32 27.05 -5.12
CA ALA A 316 7.58 26.82 -6.55
C ALA A 316 7.01 25.47 -7.08
N GLY A 317 6.37 24.68 -6.21
CA GLY A 317 5.92 23.31 -6.50
C GLY A 317 6.38 22.32 -5.43
N TRP A 318 5.55 21.31 -5.16
CA TRP A 318 5.81 20.29 -4.14
C TRP A 318 6.99 19.40 -4.53
N HIS A 319 7.10 19.02 -5.80
CA HIS A 319 8.23 18.23 -6.29
C HIS A 319 9.54 19.03 -6.19
N SER A 320 9.53 20.27 -6.67
CA SER A 320 10.69 21.18 -6.63
C SER A 320 11.16 21.45 -5.19
N GLY A 321 10.23 21.71 -4.27
CA GLY A 321 10.55 21.91 -2.86
C GLY A 321 11.14 20.66 -2.19
N ARG A 322 10.60 19.46 -2.50
CA ARG A 322 11.17 18.19 -2.03
C ARG A 322 12.59 18.01 -2.56
N THR A 323 12.79 18.18 -3.87
CA THR A 323 14.12 18.07 -4.50
C THR A 323 15.13 19.05 -3.91
N LEU A 324 14.72 20.30 -3.65
CA LEU A 324 15.57 21.31 -3.00
C LEU A 324 16.00 20.87 -1.59
N LEU A 325 15.07 20.38 -0.78
CA LEU A 325 15.36 19.89 0.57
C LEU A 325 16.22 18.63 0.52
N SER A 326 15.93 17.70 -0.39
CA SER A 326 16.70 16.47 -0.59
C SER A 326 18.14 16.76 -1.00
N HIS A 327 18.34 17.70 -1.93
CA HIS A 327 19.68 18.13 -2.35
C HIS A 327 20.47 18.73 -1.18
N LYS A 328 19.85 19.57 -0.35
CA LYS A 328 20.50 20.13 0.85
C LYS A 328 20.88 19.06 1.88
N LEU A 329 20.11 17.99 1.98
CA LEU A 329 20.39 16.87 2.87
C LEU A 329 21.40 15.86 2.30
N GLY A 330 21.56 15.80 0.98
CA GLY A 330 22.25 14.70 0.30
C GLY A 330 21.49 13.36 0.38
N ALA A 331 20.19 13.40 0.69
CA ALA A 331 19.32 12.23 0.83
C ALA A 331 17.86 12.61 0.53
N ASP A 332 16.99 11.64 0.26
CA ASP A 332 15.56 11.94 0.06
C ASP A 332 14.95 12.54 1.34
N PHE A 333 14.24 13.65 1.18
CA PHE A 333 13.67 14.41 2.28
C PHE A 333 12.55 13.62 2.98
N SER A 334 12.67 13.53 4.30
CA SER A 334 11.67 12.96 5.21
C SER A 334 11.58 13.81 6.47
N VAL A 335 10.40 13.87 7.07
CA VAL A 335 10.18 14.55 8.35
C VAL A 335 10.62 13.69 9.55
N GLN A 336 10.73 12.38 9.36
CA GLN A 336 11.07 11.44 10.44
C GLN A 336 12.38 11.78 11.18
N PRO A 337 13.49 12.13 10.49
CA PRO A 337 14.72 12.60 11.14
C PRO A 337 14.53 13.80 12.08
N ILE A 338 13.58 14.69 11.77
CA ILE A 338 13.27 15.86 12.58
C ILE A 338 12.65 15.40 13.91
N TYR A 339 11.67 14.48 13.87
CA TYR A 339 11.11 13.90 15.08
C TYR A 339 12.16 13.15 15.91
N GLU A 340 12.98 12.32 15.28
CA GLU A 340 14.06 11.58 15.96
C GLU A 340 15.01 12.53 16.70
N MET A 341 15.44 13.60 16.03
CA MET A 341 16.25 14.66 16.62
C MET A 341 15.53 15.31 17.80
N MET A 342 14.28 15.77 17.62
CA MET A 342 13.54 16.47 18.66
C MET A 342 13.37 15.61 19.93
N HIS A 343 13.04 14.33 19.76
CA HIS A 343 12.93 13.38 20.86
C HIS A 343 14.28 13.10 21.52
N ALA A 344 15.36 12.97 20.74
CA ALA A 344 16.70 12.77 21.28
C ALA A 344 17.18 13.98 22.09
N VAL A 345 16.88 15.20 21.62
CA VAL A 345 17.19 16.45 22.33
C VAL A 345 16.50 16.48 23.70
N TYR A 346 15.23 16.06 23.77
CA TYR A 346 14.54 15.90 25.04
C TYR A 346 15.21 14.83 25.92
N ARG A 347 15.34 13.61 25.39
CA ARG A 347 15.73 12.42 26.17
C ARG A 347 17.15 12.49 26.70
N TYR A 348 18.09 13.01 25.92
CA TYR A 348 19.51 13.02 26.26
C TYR A 348 20.00 14.39 26.71
N GLY A 349 19.34 15.47 26.31
CA GLY A 349 19.66 16.83 26.75
C GLY A 349 18.91 17.23 28.02
N LEU A 350 17.58 17.28 27.93
CA LEU A 350 16.73 17.89 28.97
C LEU A 350 16.39 16.94 30.11
N TYR A 351 15.95 15.73 29.78
CA TYR A 351 15.42 14.76 30.73
C TYR A 351 16.40 14.40 31.86
N PRO A 352 17.71 14.20 31.63
CA PRO A 352 18.66 13.92 32.71
C PRO A 352 18.76 15.06 33.72
N VAL A 353 18.70 16.31 33.24
CA VAL A 353 18.73 17.51 34.07
C VAL A 353 17.48 17.60 34.94
N LEU A 354 16.30 17.33 34.36
CA LEU A 354 15.04 17.27 35.09
C LEU A 354 15.04 16.14 36.13
N LYS A 355 15.55 14.95 35.76
CA LYS A 355 15.63 13.79 36.65
C LYS A 355 16.55 14.04 37.86
N ALA A 356 17.64 14.77 37.68
CA ALA A 356 18.55 15.13 38.78
C ALA A 356 17.92 16.09 39.81
N GLN A 357 16.86 16.82 39.44
CA GLN A 357 16.15 17.76 40.32
C GLN A 357 14.94 17.16 41.06
N LYS A 358 14.73 15.83 40.93
CA LYS A 358 13.56 15.11 41.44
C LYS A 358 13.15 15.36 42.90
N PRO A 359 14.01 15.70 43.88
CA PRO A 359 13.53 15.96 45.24
C PRO A 359 12.50 17.10 45.34
N ARG A 360 12.45 18.02 44.36
CA ARG A 360 11.54 19.18 44.37
C ARG A 360 10.34 19.11 43.43
N MET A 361 10.27 18.11 42.54
CA MET A 361 9.29 18.09 41.45
C MET A 361 8.57 16.73 41.34
N SER A 362 7.72 16.47 42.32
CA SER A 362 6.82 15.31 42.39
C SER A 362 6.01 15.10 41.09
N LEU A 363 5.58 16.19 40.44
CA LEU A 363 4.77 16.17 39.20
C LEU A 363 5.50 15.62 37.96
N LEU A 364 6.84 15.67 37.90
CA LEU A 364 7.60 15.12 36.76
C LEU A 364 7.84 13.61 36.89
N ALA A 365 7.64 13.03 38.07
CA ALA A 365 7.85 11.59 38.26
C ALA A 365 6.78 10.74 37.54
N SER A 366 5.58 11.30 37.30
CA SER A 366 4.48 10.63 36.60
C SER A 366 4.50 10.81 35.08
N ALA A 367 5.21 11.82 34.55
CA ALA A 367 5.20 12.14 33.11
C ALA A 367 5.98 11.15 32.21
N GLY A 368 6.58 10.10 32.76
CA GLY A 368 7.30 9.07 32.00
C GLY A 368 8.52 9.60 31.23
N ASN A 369 8.95 8.87 30.19
CA ASN A 369 10.07 9.24 29.32
C ASN A 369 9.65 10.11 28.12
N ALA A 370 8.40 10.57 28.09
CA ALA A 370 7.85 11.35 26.98
C ALA A 370 8.06 12.85 27.20
N PRO A 371 8.37 13.63 26.13
CA PRO A 371 8.43 15.08 26.22
C PRO A 371 7.05 15.66 26.57
N PRO A 372 6.96 16.67 27.45
CA PRO A 372 5.70 17.34 27.72
C PRO A 372 5.19 18.06 26.45
N PRO A 373 3.86 18.21 26.25
CA PRO A 373 3.30 18.73 25.00
C PRO A 373 3.79 20.13 24.58
N SER A 374 4.22 20.96 25.53
CA SER A 374 4.76 22.30 25.29
C SER A 374 6.24 22.32 24.91
N PHE A 375 6.96 21.20 25.05
CA PHE A 375 8.39 21.14 24.76
C PHE A 375 8.70 21.36 23.28
N PHE A 376 8.06 20.62 22.38
CA PHE A 376 8.37 20.76 20.96
C PHE A 376 8.03 22.15 20.38
N PRO A 377 6.84 22.73 20.63
CA PRO A 377 6.52 24.08 20.15
C PRO A 377 7.52 25.13 20.60
N ARG A 378 7.84 25.14 21.89
CA ARG A 378 8.69 26.17 22.49
C ARG A 378 10.12 26.13 21.94
N TRP A 379 10.63 24.93 21.66
CA TRP A 379 12.03 24.73 21.30
C TRP A 379 12.26 24.71 19.79
N PHE A 380 11.30 24.17 19.04
CA PHE A 380 11.45 23.93 17.61
C PHE A 380 10.45 24.71 16.74
N GLY A 381 9.34 25.19 17.31
CA GLY A 381 8.25 25.83 16.55
C GLY A 381 8.62 27.15 15.86
N ARG A 382 9.72 27.79 16.28
CA ARG A 382 10.25 29.01 15.64
C ARG A 382 11.13 28.75 14.42
N TYR A 383 11.55 27.51 14.17
CA TYR A 383 12.43 27.20 13.06
C TYR A 383 11.67 26.88 11.79
N SER A 384 12.20 27.38 10.67
CA SER A 384 11.70 27.00 9.35
C SER A 384 12.04 25.54 9.05
N LEU A 385 11.27 24.92 8.15
CA LEU A 385 11.52 23.54 7.73
C LEU A 385 12.94 23.29 7.22
N PRO A 386 13.56 24.15 6.37
CA PRO A 386 14.95 23.97 5.97
C PRO A 386 15.92 23.93 7.15
N ARG A 387 15.68 24.77 8.17
CA ARG A 387 16.55 24.81 9.35
C ARG A 387 16.38 23.56 10.22
N LEU A 388 15.14 23.13 10.45
CA LEU A 388 14.86 21.87 11.17
C LEU A 388 15.50 20.68 10.45
N THR A 389 15.42 20.68 9.13
CA THR A 389 16.00 19.65 8.26
C THR A 389 17.52 19.61 8.37
N GLU A 390 18.18 20.78 8.33
CA GLU A 390 19.62 20.91 8.53
C GLU A 390 20.05 20.40 9.91
N MET A 391 19.34 20.82 10.97
CA MET A 391 19.62 20.38 12.34
C MET A 391 19.45 18.86 12.48
N ALA A 392 18.40 18.29 11.86
CA ALA A 392 18.17 16.85 11.86
C ALA A 392 19.27 16.09 11.11
N GLY A 393 19.75 16.61 9.98
CA GLY A 393 20.89 16.06 9.24
C GLY A 393 22.17 16.06 10.07
N GLN A 394 22.49 17.18 10.73
CA GLN A 394 23.63 17.28 11.64
C GLN A 394 23.51 16.32 12.82
N TRP A 395 22.32 16.21 13.41
CA TRP A 395 22.03 15.24 14.48
C TRP A 395 22.28 13.82 14.01
N GLN A 396 21.75 13.41 12.84
CA GLN A 396 21.94 12.06 12.34
C GLN A 396 23.41 11.75 12.04
N GLN A 397 24.14 12.69 11.44
CA GLN A 397 25.58 12.53 11.20
C GLN A 397 26.36 12.42 12.53
N GLY A 398 26.04 13.28 13.50
CA GLY A 398 26.66 13.26 14.83
C GLY A 398 26.33 11.99 15.60
N TYR A 399 25.08 11.53 15.56
CA TYR A 399 24.64 10.29 16.19
C TYR A 399 25.26 9.05 15.53
N ARG A 400 25.37 9.04 14.20
CA ARG A 400 26.14 8.00 13.48
C ARG A 400 27.58 8.00 13.96
N ARG A 401 28.26 9.15 13.92
CA ARG A 401 29.65 9.26 14.40
C ARG A 401 29.79 8.81 15.85
N PHE A 402 28.92 9.23 16.75
CA PHE A 402 28.91 8.79 18.14
C PHE A 402 28.73 7.30 18.29
N SER A 403 27.78 6.73 17.53
CA SER A 403 27.56 5.29 17.53
C SER A 403 28.82 4.58 17.06
N MET A 404 29.49 5.07 16.00
CA MET A 404 30.76 4.52 15.52
C MET A 404 31.91 4.71 16.53
N GLU A 405 32.08 5.91 17.11
CA GLU A 405 33.06 6.23 18.15
C GLU A 405 32.89 5.31 19.37
N ARG A 406 31.65 5.10 19.82
CA ARG A 406 31.30 4.20 20.92
C ARG A 406 31.67 2.75 20.62
N LEU A 407 31.70 2.39 19.35
CA LEU A 407 32.12 1.08 18.85
C LEU A 407 33.60 1.03 18.48
N GLY A 408 34.33 2.13 18.68
CA GLY A 408 35.74 2.21 18.32
C GLY A 408 36.05 2.32 16.84
N VAL A 409 35.05 2.57 16.01
CA VAL A 409 35.21 2.72 14.58
C VAL A 409 35.48 4.20 14.28
N SER A 410 36.77 4.55 14.24
CA SER A 410 37.24 5.91 13.98
C SER A 410 37.17 6.32 12.50
N ASP A 411 37.06 5.33 11.59
CA ASP A 411 37.06 5.54 10.15
C ASP A 411 35.64 5.48 9.54
N PRO A 412 35.10 6.60 9.02
CA PRO A 412 33.81 6.64 8.34
C PRO A 412 33.71 5.72 7.12
N ALA A 413 34.81 5.42 6.43
CA ALA A 413 34.82 4.47 5.33
C ALA A 413 34.55 3.04 5.82
N LEU A 414 35.05 2.70 7.01
CA LEU A 414 34.79 1.42 7.66
C LEU A 414 33.32 1.27 8.07
N ALA A 415 32.65 2.37 8.45
CA ALA A 415 31.22 2.39 8.76
C ALA A 415 30.35 2.06 7.53
N ALA A 416 30.68 2.65 6.37
CA ALA A 416 30.02 2.33 5.10
C ALA A 416 30.30 0.87 4.66
N ALA A 417 31.41 0.29 5.11
CA ALA A 417 31.85 -1.07 4.82
C ALA A 417 31.43 -2.13 5.87
N LEU A 418 30.67 -1.76 6.91
CA LEU A 418 30.25 -2.72 7.93
C LEU A 418 29.41 -3.83 7.30
N SER A 419 29.99 -5.01 7.23
CA SER A 419 29.39 -6.25 6.77
C SER A 419 29.65 -7.35 7.79
N TRP A 420 28.75 -8.32 7.83
CA TRP A 420 28.83 -9.45 8.75
C TRP A 420 28.42 -10.73 8.03
N PRO A 421 29.00 -11.89 8.40
CA PRO A 421 28.58 -13.16 7.82
C PRO A 421 27.09 -13.41 8.08
N GLY A 422 26.36 -13.85 7.06
CA GLY A 422 24.97 -14.28 7.20
C GLY A 422 24.84 -15.51 8.10
N LEU A 423 23.64 -15.79 8.60
CA LEU A 423 23.37 -17.06 9.28
C LEU A 423 23.50 -18.26 8.32
N MET A 424 23.33 -18.02 7.02
CA MET A 424 23.44 -19.01 5.95
C MET A 424 24.63 -18.67 5.04
N ASP A 425 25.42 -19.68 4.67
CA ASP A 425 26.68 -19.53 3.89
C ASP A 425 26.46 -19.13 2.42
N SER A 426 25.24 -19.32 1.92
CA SER A 426 24.80 -18.89 0.60
C SER A 426 23.61 -17.94 0.78
N PRO A 427 23.38 -16.98 -0.13
CA PRO A 427 22.11 -16.25 -0.20
C PRO A 427 21.00 -17.25 -0.60
N VAL A 428 20.65 -18.15 0.31
CA VAL A 428 19.52 -19.06 0.18
C VAL A 428 18.30 -18.17 0.27
N SER A 429 17.82 -17.73 -0.89
CA SER A 429 16.55 -17.03 -0.96
C SER A 429 15.46 -18.07 -0.74
N TYR A 430 14.97 -18.19 0.49
CA TYR A 430 13.77 -18.98 0.74
C TYR A 430 12.64 -18.33 -0.05
N SER A 431 12.09 -19.07 -1.02
CA SER A 431 11.07 -18.55 -1.94
C SER A 431 9.87 -19.48 -1.98
N ASP A 432 8.69 -18.89 -1.80
CA ASP A 432 7.39 -19.56 -1.84
C ASP A 432 6.36 -18.53 -2.31
N ARG A 433 5.36 -18.96 -3.10
CA ARG A 433 4.18 -18.15 -3.47
C ARG A 433 4.45 -16.69 -3.88
N GLY A 434 5.50 -16.45 -4.66
CA GLY A 434 5.81 -15.10 -5.17
C GLY A 434 6.58 -14.21 -4.19
N TYR A 435 7.05 -14.73 -3.05
CA TYR A 435 7.93 -14.04 -2.13
C TYR A 435 9.32 -14.65 -2.11
N ARG A 436 10.31 -13.85 -1.70
CA ARG A 436 11.67 -14.31 -1.37
C ARG A 436 12.18 -13.64 -0.10
N ILE A 437 12.93 -14.37 0.73
CA ILE A 437 13.56 -13.84 1.94
C ILE A 437 15.06 -13.66 1.70
N ILE A 438 15.62 -12.53 2.10
CA ILE A 438 17.06 -12.22 2.01
C ILE A 438 17.54 -11.67 3.34
N GLU A 439 18.67 -12.17 3.84
CA GLU A 439 19.32 -11.60 5.02
C GLU A 439 20.04 -10.29 4.67
N LEU A 440 19.90 -9.27 5.51
CA LEU A 440 20.58 -7.99 5.35
C LEU A 440 21.90 -8.05 6.13
N THR A 441 22.98 -8.32 5.41
CA THR A 441 24.31 -8.62 5.97
C THR A 441 25.28 -7.44 6.00
N SER A 442 24.78 -6.21 5.80
CA SER A 442 25.59 -5.00 5.87
C SER A 442 24.79 -3.79 6.33
N GLN A 443 25.50 -2.80 6.88
CA GLN A 443 24.88 -1.52 7.26
C GLN A 443 24.24 -0.84 6.05
N GLN A 444 24.91 -0.86 4.89
CA GLN A 444 24.37 -0.29 3.67
C GLN A 444 23.05 -0.97 3.25
N ALA A 445 22.96 -2.30 3.39
CA ALA A 445 21.74 -3.05 3.11
C ALA A 445 20.60 -2.67 4.07
N LEU A 446 20.88 -2.54 5.37
CA LEU A 446 19.89 -2.07 6.35
C LEU A 446 19.45 -0.61 6.10
N GLU A 447 20.38 0.27 5.72
CA GLU A 447 20.06 1.68 5.40
C GLU A 447 19.24 1.80 4.11
N HIS A 448 19.54 1.00 3.09
CA HIS A 448 18.74 0.95 1.88
C HIS A 448 17.34 0.40 2.17
N GLU A 449 17.25 -0.72 2.90
CA GLU A 449 15.97 -1.31 3.29
C GLU A 449 15.13 -0.33 4.13
N GLY A 450 15.75 0.29 5.14
CA GLY A 450 15.08 1.24 6.02
C GLY A 450 14.54 2.47 5.29
N ARG A 451 15.26 2.99 4.29
CA ARG A 451 14.78 4.08 3.43
C ARG A 451 13.61 3.63 2.56
N THR A 452 13.73 2.48 1.89
CA THR A 452 12.70 1.98 0.98
C THR A 452 11.40 1.61 1.71
N GLN A 453 11.52 0.98 2.87
CA GLN A 453 10.38 0.62 3.73
C GLN A 453 9.94 1.75 4.65
N LYS A 454 10.66 2.87 4.71
CA LYS A 454 10.41 4.00 5.63
C LYS A 454 10.30 3.58 7.10
N HIS A 455 11.25 2.77 7.58
CA HIS A 455 11.34 2.36 8.99
C HIS A 455 12.80 2.29 9.49
N CYS A 456 13.00 2.28 10.81
CA CYS A 456 14.31 2.48 11.44
C CYS A 456 15.22 1.24 11.49
N VAL A 457 15.11 0.30 10.55
CA VAL A 457 15.88 -0.97 10.57
C VAL A 457 17.40 -0.77 10.49
N ALA A 458 17.86 0.37 9.94
CA ALA A 458 19.27 0.77 9.93
C ALA A 458 19.90 0.78 11.33
N SER A 459 19.10 1.06 12.36
CA SER A 459 19.58 1.09 13.75
C SER A 459 20.00 -0.28 14.31
N TYR A 460 19.67 -1.38 13.61
CA TYR A 460 20.00 -2.74 14.04
C TYR A 460 21.39 -3.21 13.60
N ALA A 461 22.15 -2.41 12.84
CA ALA A 461 23.47 -2.80 12.34
C ALA A 461 24.39 -3.33 13.45
N ILE A 462 24.36 -2.70 14.62
CA ILE A 462 25.22 -3.07 15.74
C ILE A 462 24.82 -4.39 16.36
N LYS A 463 23.52 -4.60 16.61
CA LYS A 463 23.00 -5.89 17.06
C LYS A 463 23.35 -7.00 16.08
N CYS A 464 23.33 -6.70 14.78
CA CYS A 464 23.73 -7.65 13.75
C CYS A 464 25.21 -7.99 13.84
N VAL A 465 26.09 -6.99 13.90
CA VAL A 465 27.55 -7.16 14.07
C VAL A 465 27.92 -7.92 15.35
N LEU A 466 27.21 -7.68 16.45
CA LEU A 466 27.45 -8.38 17.72
C LEU A 466 26.89 -9.82 17.75
N GLY A 467 26.13 -10.20 16.72
CA GLY A 467 25.45 -11.49 16.64
C GLY A 467 24.33 -11.63 17.67
N GLU A 468 23.64 -10.53 17.97
CA GLU A 468 22.45 -10.48 18.84
C GLU A 468 21.15 -10.54 18.02
N SER A 469 21.18 -10.03 16.80
CA SER A 469 20.05 -10.07 15.87
C SER A 469 20.51 -10.46 14.46
N ALA A 470 19.59 -10.99 13.67
CA ALA A 470 19.68 -11.05 12.22
C ALA A 470 18.43 -10.38 11.64
N ILE A 471 18.62 -9.52 10.64
CA ILE A 471 17.53 -8.82 9.99
C ILE A 471 17.34 -9.40 8.60
N TYR A 472 16.09 -9.69 8.26
CA TYR A 472 15.70 -10.23 6.97
C TYR A 472 14.73 -9.28 6.27
N SER A 473 14.83 -9.23 4.94
CA SER A 473 13.91 -8.55 4.03
C SER A 473 13.07 -9.59 3.30
N VAL A 474 11.75 -9.48 3.39
CA VAL A 474 10.81 -10.17 2.52
C VAL A 474 10.62 -9.32 1.28
N ARG A 475 10.84 -9.90 0.11
CA ARG A 475 10.75 -9.21 -1.17
C ARG A 475 9.77 -9.90 -2.09
N ASP A 476 9.15 -9.12 -2.95
CA ASP A 476 8.40 -9.63 -4.08
C ASP A 476 9.37 -10.37 -5.01
N ARG A 477 9.00 -11.58 -5.43
CA ARG A 477 9.88 -12.45 -6.22
C ARG A 477 10.05 -11.93 -7.64
N ASN A 478 9.02 -11.30 -8.20
CA ASN A 478 9.00 -10.88 -9.60
C ASN A 478 9.72 -9.55 -9.80
N THR A 479 9.43 -8.59 -8.92
CA THR A 479 9.97 -7.21 -8.98
C THR A 479 11.22 -7.04 -8.14
N GLY A 480 11.45 -7.92 -7.15
CA GLY A 480 12.53 -7.77 -6.18
C GLY A 480 12.33 -6.66 -5.16
N ALA A 481 11.20 -5.96 -5.21
CA ALA A 481 10.86 -4.86 -4.30
C ALA A 481 10.66 -5.38 -2.88
N PRO A 482 11.16 -4.68 -1.85
CA PRO A 482 10.93 -5.08 -0.47
C PRO A 482 9.45 -4.89 -0.11
N ILE A 483 8.92 -5.81 0.69
CA ILE A 483 7.52 -5.83 1.15
C ILE A 483 7.44 -5.66 2.67
N SER A 484 8.33 -6.34 3.41
CA SER A 484 8.40 -6.27 4.87
C SER A 484 9.79 -6.65 5.37
N THR A 485 10.12 -6.30 6.61
CA THR A 485 11.34 -6.73 7.30
C THR A 485 11.02 -7.41 8.62
N PHE A 486 11.85 -8.35 9.02
CA PHE A 486 11.72 -8.98 10.33
C PHE A 486 13.07 -9.15 11.03
N GLU A 487 13.02 -9.06 12.34
CA GLU A 487 14.14 -9.27 13.25
C GLU A 487 14.05 -10.69 13.83
N VAL A 488 15.15 -11.42 13.75
CA VAL A 488 15.36 -12.68 14.44
C VAL A 488 16.36 -12.44 15.55
N ALA A 489 15.96 -12.65 16.80
CA ALA A 489 16.85 -12.58 17.95
C ALA A 489 17.71 -13.85 18.02
N LEU A 490 19.01 -13.66 18.26
CA LEU A 490 20.04 -14.70 18.40
C LEU A 490 20.47 -14.85 19.87
N THR A 491 19.62 -14.42 20.80
CA THR A 491 19.89 -14.41 22.25
C THR A 491 19.84 -15.80 22.87
N TYR A 492 19.15 -16.75 22.23
CA TYR A 492 18.98 -18.12 22.70
C TYR A 492 19.72 -19.10 21.78
N ASP A 493 19.76 -20.37 22.20
CA ASP A 493 20.30 -21.46 21.36
C ASP A 493 19.51 -21.65 20.06
N VAL A 494 18.27 -21.16 20.02
CA VAL A 494 17.37 -21.22 18.86
C VAL A 494 17.04 -19.81 18.37
N PRO A 495 17.05 -19.54 17.05
CA PRO A 495 16.65 -18.25 16.50
C PRO A 495 15.15 -18.01 16.73
N VAL A 496 14.77 -16.86 17.30
CA VAL A 496 13.37 -16.52 17.59
C VAL A 496 12.95 -15.28 16.83
N LEU A 497 11.76 -15.33 16.20
CA LEU A 497 11.16 -14.15 15.58
C LEU A 497 10.85 -13.10 16.65
N ALA A 498 11.57 -11.98 16.64
CA ALA A 498 11.40 -10.92 17.62
C ALA A 498 10.38 -9.88 17.16
N ARG A 499 10.47 -9.46 15.88
CA ARG A 499 9.61 -8.40 15.30
C ARG A 499 9.39 -8.62 13.81
N HIS A 500 8.24 -8.22 13.28
CA HIS A 500 7.93 -8.26 11.84
C HIS A 500 7.10 -7.02 11.46
N HIS A 501 7.63 -6.20 10.56
CA HIS A 501 7.02 -4.94 10.15
C HIS A 501 7.01 -4.79 8.63
N GLY A 502 5.90 -4.28 8.10
CA GLY A 502 5.78 -3.80 6.73
C GLY A 502 6.27 -2.35 6.59
N ARG A 503 5.99 -1.77 5.42
CA ARG A 503 6.27 -0.37 5.12
C ARG A 503 5.67 0.57 6.17
N GLU A 504 6.43 1.57 6.58
CA GLU A 504 6.06 2.58 7.60
C GLU A 504 5.70 1.94 8.96
N ASN A 505 6.34 0.82 9.30
CA ASN A 505 6.06 0.00 10.50
C ASN A 505 4.65 -0.63 10.53
N ALA A 506 3.94 -0.70 9.39
CA ALA A 506 2.64 -1.33 9.31
C ALA A 506 2.70 -2.80 9.74
N VAL A 507 1.58 -3.34 10.23
CA VAL A 507 1.46 -4.78 10.49
C VAL A 507 1.41 -5.51 9.15
N PRO A 508 2.30 -6.50 8.89
CA PRO A 508 2.28 -7.27 7.65
C PRO A 508 0.96 -8.04 7.49
N SER A 509 0.58 -8.40 6.25
CA SER A 509 -0.61 -9.21 6.02
C SER A 509 -0.51 -10.58 6.71
N PRO A 510 -1.62 -11.23 7.08
CA PRO A 510 -1.60 -12.57 7.69
C PRO A 510 -0.85 -13.60 6.84
N GLU A 511 -0.94 -13.50 5.51
CA GLU A 511 -0.20 -14.34 4.57
C GLU A 511 1.32 -14.16 4.71
N LEU A 512 1.79 -12.91 4.77
CA LEU A 512 3.21 -12.60 4.96
C LEU A 512 3.72 -13.06 6.33
N GLN A 513 2.92 -12.86 7.38
CA GLN A 513 3.25 -13.34 8.72
C GLN A 513 3.40 -14.87 8.73
N ALA A 514 2.45 -15.59 8.13
CA ALA A 514 2.53 -17.05 8.01
C ALA A 514 3.72 -17.51 7.17
N PHE A 515 4.07 -16.78 6.10
CA PHE A 515 5.24 -17.07 5.28
C PHE A 515 6.56 -16.90 6.05
N VAL A 516 6.71 -15.79 6.79
CA VAL A 516 7.88 -15.56 7.65
C VAL A 516 7.97 -16.58 8.78
N GLN A 517 6.84 -16.90 9.42
CA GLN A 517 6.80 -17.90 10.48
C GLN A 517 7.25 -19.28 9.98
N ARG A 518 6.79 -19.71 8.80
CA ARG A 518 7.29 -20.96 8.18
C ARG A 518 8.79 -20.94 7.93
N PHE A 519 9.33 -19.82 7.45
CA PHE A 519 10.78 -19.70 7.27
C PHE A 519 11.55 -19.85 8.59
N VAL A 520 11.08 -19.19 9.65
CA VAL A 520 11.69 -19.30 10.98
C VAL A 520 11.63 -20.75 11.48
N ASP A 521 10.46 -21.38 11.43
CA ASP A 521 10.25 -22.73 11.98
C ASP A 521 10.88 -23.85 11.15
N GLN A 522 10.95 -23.69 9.83
CA GLN A 522 11.40 -24.77 8.93
C GLN A 522 12.84 -24.62 8.45
N VAL A 523 13.35 -23.39 8.41
CA VAL A 523 14.71 -23.10 7.94
C VAL A 523 15.60 -22.69 9.11
N LEU A 524 15.25 -21.63 9.84
CA LEU A 524 16.11 -21.12 10.89
C LEU A 524 16.18 -22.05 12.11
N ALA A 525 15.07 -22.68 12.50
CA ALA A 525 15.07 -23.64 13.62
C ALA A 525 15.88 -24.91 13.34
N LYS A 526 16.21 -25.20 12.07
CA LYS A 526 17.09 -26.31 11.68
C LYS A 526 18.57 -25.93 11.68
N LEU A 527 18.90 -24.65 11.81
CA LEU A 527 20.28 -24.23 12.01
C LEU A 527 20.75 -24.82 13.34
N GLY A 528 21.75 -25.70 13.29
CA GLY A 528 22.29 -26.29 14.51
C GLY A 528 22.89 -25.21 15.41
N ASN A 529 22.77 -25.37 16.73
CA ASN A 529 23.33 -24.44 17.72
C ASN A 529 24.82 -24.14 17.46
N GLN A 530 25.56 -25.12 16.93
CA GLN A 530 26.96 -24.96 16.52
C GLN A 530 27.14 -23.93 15.40
N GLN A 531 26.28 -23.93 14.37
CA GLN A 531 26.34 -22.97 13.27
C GLN A 531 25.99 -21.56 13.76
N ILE A 532 24.93 -21.41 14.54
CA ILE A 532 24.55 -20.13 15.15
C ILE A 532 25.71 -19.61 16.01
N ARG A 533 26.32 -20.47 16.84
CA ARG A 533 27.48 -20.13 17.64
C ARG A 533 28.68 -19.74 16.78
N GLN A 534 28.96 -20.46 15.69
CA GLN A 534 30.05 -20.15 14.76
C GLN A 534 29.84 -18.81 14.07
N VAL A 535 28.64 -18.53 13.57
CA VAL A 535 28.32 -17.23 12.96
C VAL A 535 28.41 -16.13 14.01
N ARG A 536 27.88 -16.31 15.23
CA ARG A 536 28.05 -15.33 16.32
C ARG A 536 29.53 -15.10 16.63
N ILE A 537 30.34 -16.15 16.70
CA ILE A 537 31.79 -16.02 16.89
C ILE A 537 32.43 -15.30 15.70
N ALA A 538 32.06 -15.62 14.46
CA ALA A 538 32.60 -15.01 13.25
C ALA A 538 32.23 -13.53 13.15
N ARG A 539 30.96 -13.18 13.42
CA ARG A 539 30.48 -11.80 13.56
C ARG A 539 31.24 -11.07 14.66
N ARG A 540 31.39 -11.70 15.83
CA ARG A 540 32.18 -11.17 16.97
C ARG A 540 33.68 -11.08 16.69
N ARG A 541 34.23 -11.92 15.81
CA ARG A 541 35.64 -11.93 15.37
C ARG A 541 35.91 -10.90 14.29
N GLY A 542 35.01 -10.73 13.32
CA GLY A 542 35.01 -9.57 12.43
C GLY A 542 34.84 -8.29 13.24
N SER A 543 34.06 -8.37 14.32
CA SER A 543 33.99 -7.34 15.33
C SER A 543 35.18 -7.35 16.30
N VAL A 544 36.22 -8.19 16.23
CA VAL A 544 37.38 -8.10 17.16
C VAL A 544 38.16 -6.81 16.95
N GLN A 545 38.15 -6.23 15.74
CA GLN A 545 38.60 -4.84 15.53
C GLN A 545 37.71 -3.82 16.25
N ILE A 546 36.44 -4.17 16.47
CA ILE A 546 35.45 -3.43 17.26
C ILE A 546 35.58 -3.83 18.76
N ARG A 547 36.12 -5.02 19.10
CA ARG A 547 36.11 -5.67 20.43
C ARG A 547 37.37 -5.47 21.26
N GLU A 548 38.53 -5.34 20.63
CA GLU A 548 39.72 -4.75 21.29
C GLU A 548 39.44 -3.29 21.69
N PHE A 549 38.45 -2.66 21.07
CA PHE A 549 37.91 -1.36 21.44
C PHE A 549 36.69 -1.42 22.38
N LEU A 550 35.87 -2.48 22.32
CA LEU A 550 34.73 -2.78 23.19
C LEU A 550 35.09 -3.76 24.34
N ALA A 551 36.26 -3.61 24.97
CA ALA A 551 36.49 -4.27 26.26
C ALA A 551 35.29 -3.95 27.19
N GLU A 552 34.61 -4.99 27.64
CA GLU A 552 33.18 -5.00 27.95
C GLU A 552 32.73 -3.91 28.92
N PRO A 553 31.54 -3.33 28.66
CA PRO A 553 30.50 -3.35 29.67
C PRO A 553 29.34 -4.24 29.23
N ASP A 554 29.02 -5.17 30.13
CA ASP A 554 27.80 -5.96 30.27
C ASP A 554 26.57 -5.36 29.57
N THR A 555 25.91 -6.14 28.73
CA THR A 555 24.84 -5.74 27.80
C THR A 555 23.47 -5.56 28.45
N GLY A 556 23.40 -5.41 29.78
CA GLY A 556 22.18 -5.08 30.49
C GLY A 556 21.97 -3.58 30.57
N ASP A 557 21.26 -3.00 29.59
CA ASP A 557 20.71 -1.61 29.64
C ASP A 557 21.67 -0.60 30.30
N GLN A 558 22.98 -0.75 30.06
CA GLN A 558 23.94 -0.11 30.92
C GLN A 558 23.84 1.40 30.69
N PRO A 559 23.62 2.18 31.76
CA PRO A 559 23.50 3.61 31.64
C PRO A 559 24.79 4.13 31.01
N LEU A 560 24.66 4.85 29.88
CA LEU A 560 25.78 5.53 29.21
C LEU A 560 26.79 6.05 30.23
N SER A 561 28.08 5.77 30.07
CA SER A 561 29.12 6.26 30.96
C SER A 561 29.06 7.78 31.07
N ALA A 562 29.62 8.37 32.14
CA ALA A 562 29.62 9.83 32.28
C ALA A 562 30.24 10.54 31.06
N ARG A 563 31.28 9.94 30.46
CA ARG A 563 31.93 10.43 29.24
C ARG A 563 31.03 10.32 28.01
N GLU A 564 30.37 9.19 27.80
CA GLU A 564 29.42 9.00 26.69
C GLU A 564 28.20 9.91 26.83
N ARG A 565 27.69 10.11 28.06
CA ARG A 565 26.61 11.07 28.33
C ARG A 565 27.06 12.49 28.01
N ALA A 566 28.27 12.88 28.41
CA ALA A 566 28.81 14.19 28.11
C ALA A 566 28.97 14.40 26.59
N ARG A 567 29.48 13.40 25.87
CA ARG A 567 29.64 13.44 24.41
C ARG A 567 28.30 13.47 23.67
N LEU A 568 27.34 12.65 24.08
CA LEU A 568 26.00 12.67 23.51
C LEU A 568 25.29 14.00 23.81
N ALA A 569 25.47 14.56 25.01
CA ALA A 569 24.98 15.88 25.37
C ALA A 569 25.63 16.99 24.52
N GLU A 570 26.91 16.87 24.19
CA GLU A 570 27.61 17.78 23.26
C GLU A 570 27.01 17.70 21.85
N LEU A 571 26.73 16.50 21.35
CA LEU A 571 26.11 16.29 20.04
C LEU A 571 24.67 16.81 19.99
N VAL A 572 23.91 16.57 21.06
CA VAL A 572 22.58 17.15 21.26
C VAL A 572 22.67 18.67 21.38
N ALA A 573 23.76 19.23 21.90
CA ALA A 573 23.92 20.67 22.01
C ALA A 573 23.94 21.39 20.66
N PHE A 574 24.40 20.74 19.58
CA PHE A 574 24.29 21.30 18.23
C PHE A 574 22.84 21.36 17.74
N ALA A 575 22.02 20.37 18.12
CA ALA A 575 20.58 20.35 17.88
C ALA A 575 19.78 21.25 18.85
N HIS A 576 20.42 21.78 19.90
CA HIS A 576 19.81 22.80 20.72
C HIS A 576 19.77 24.16 19.99
N PRO A 577 18.66 24.89 20.15
CA PRO A 577 18.61 26.30 19.81
C PRO A 577 19.83 27.06 20.31
N SER A 578 20.35 27.99 19.51
CA SER A 578 21.52 28.83 19.85
C SER A 578 21.39 29.53 21.20
N GLU A 579 20.17 29.92 21.56
CA GLU A 579 19.80 30.58 22.79
C GLU A 579 20.05 29.66 23.98
N ILE A 580 19.71 28.37 23.86
CA ILE A 580 19.99 27.38 24.91
C ILE A 580 21.45 26.99 24.97
N ARG A 581 22.16 26.96 23.85
CA ARG A 581 23.61 26.79 23.86
C ARG A 581 24.30 27.88 24.70
N ARG A 582 23.75 29.12 24.67
CA ARG A 582 24.24 30.26 25.45
C ARG A 582 23.80 30.24 26.92
N LEU A 583 22.75 29.49 27.28
CA LEU A 583 22.32 29.39 28.66
C LEU A 583 23.27 28.51 29.47
N SER A 584 23.73 29.04 30.61
CA SER A 584 24.39 28.27 31.66
C SER A 584 23.45 27.15 32.15
N HIS A 585 23.99 26.12 32.82
CA HIS A 585 23.16 25.06 33.39
C HIS A 585 21.99 25.61 34.23
N LYS A 586 22.26 26.65 35.05
CA LYS A 586 21.25 27.39 35.82
C LYS A 586 20.27 28.16 34.93
N GLY A 587 20.75 28.76 33.83
CA GLY A 587 19.91 29.44 32.84
C GLY A 587 18.96 28.49 32.10
N ARG A 588 19.42 27.28 31.74
CA ARG A 588 18.57 26.24 31.13
C ARG A 588 17.47 25.83 32.10
N LEU A 589 17.83 25.60 33.35
CA LEU A 589 16.90 25.28 34.44
C LEU A 589 15.88 26.39 34.71
N SER A 590 16.31 27.64 34.73
CA SER A 590 15.41 28.79 34.92
C SER A 590 14.45 28.95 33.75
N ALA A 591 14.89 28.75 32.51
CA ALA A 591 14.03 28.79 31.34
C ALA A 591 12.97 27.68 31.40
N ILE A 592 13.33 26.50 31.93
CA ILE A 592 12.40 25.41 32.13
C ILE A 592 11.40 25.76 33.25
N ASN A 593 11.89 26.11 34.43
CA ASN A 593 11.05 26.31 35.62
C ASN A 593 10.15 27.53 35.55
N GLY A 594 10.58 28.62 34.90
CA GLY A 594 9.81 29.87 34.88
C GLY A 594 8.51 29.81 34.07
N ASN A 595 8.38 28.89 33.09
CA ASN A 595 7.27 28.91 32.11
C ASN A 595 6.72 27.51 31.74
N PHE A 596 7.26 26.38 32.23
CA PHE A 596 6.66 25.06 31.95
C PHE A 596 5.50 24.70 32.87
N PHE A 597 5.38 25.37 34.03
CA PHE A 597 4.42 25.04 35.08
C PHE A 597 3.38 26.15 35.35
N ASP A 598 3.60 27.35 34.81
CA ASP A 598 2.53 28.36 34.70
C ASP A 598 1.70 28.04 33.46
N GLU A 599 0.79 27.08 33.58
CA GLU A 599 -0.29 26.85 32.61
C GLU A 599 -1.46 27.85 32.81
N SER A 600 -1.30 28.85 33.68
CA SER A 600 -2.41 29.73 34.07
C SER A 600 -2.60 31.00 33.25
N ASP A 601 -1.72 31.41 32.32
CA ASP A 601 -1.96 32.69 31.61
C ASP A 601 -1.58 32.72 30.13
N GLY A 602 -2.42 33.44 29.38
CA GLY A 602 -2.32 33.66 27.95
C GLY A 602 -1.01 34.31 27.52
N PHE A 603 -0.74 34.20 26.22
CA PHE A 603 0.41 34.73 25.50
C PHE A 603 0.87 36.12 25.98
N ALA A 604 1.71 36.17 27.00
CA ALA A 604 2.56 37.31 27.26
C ALA A 604 3.76 37.23 26.30
N GLU A 605 3.88 38.24 25.45
CA GLU A 605 4.98 38.39 24.50
C GLU A 605 6.33 38.26 25.22
N LEU A 606 7.18 37.35 24.73
CA LEU A 606 8.59 37.35 25.07
C LEU A 606 9.21 38.69 24.64
N PRO A 607 10.13 39.28 25.42
CA PRO A 607 10.85 40.48 24.99
C PRO A 607 11.60 40.14 23.70
N ARG A 608 11.30 40.87 22.62
CA ARG A 608 12.13 40.83 21.41
C ARG A 608 13.53 41.31 21.79
N ALA A 609 14.46 40.36 21.86
CA ALA A 609 15.87 40.68 22.05
C ALA A 609 16.40 41.36 20.78
N ALA A 610 17.05 42.51 20.97
CA ALA A 610 17.73 43.31 19.96
C ALA A 610 18.88 42.55 19.29
#